data_AF-A0A7X9ETT4-F1
#
_entry.id   AF-A0A7X9ETT4-F1
#
_cell.length_a   1.000
_cell.length_b   1.000
_cell.length_c   1.000
_cell.angle_alpha   90.00
_cell.angle_beta   90.00
_cell.angle_gamma   90.00
#
_symmetry.space_group_name_H-M   'P 1'
#
loop_
_entity.id
_entity.type
_entity.pdbx_description
1 polymer ?
#
loop_
_entity_poly.entity_id
_entity_poly.type
_entity_poly.pdbx_seq_one_letter_code
_entity_poly.pdbx_strand_id
1 'polypeptide(L)'
;MRQFATQTLLPLLLVGIIFLAGCQSISRDKAVSPPPAATEPAQAEPPAKTDPVPAEPPASQTAAPTTAPAGEKTYSWWFTRNSLHQVPATNKEVNALLVAYDAFYVLPNDQKEIYLTFDCGYELGYSPSILDVLDRQQVRAAFFITGHYIDTQPELVKRMHNSGHLVASHTFNHPDLTTVSQAKFNQELKLLEDKYKS
;
A
#
# COMPACT_ATOMS: atom_id res chain seq x y z
N MET A 1 18.24 40.11 57.75
CA MET A 1 18.83 41.09 56.81
C MET A 1 18.24 40.77 55.43
N ARG A 2 17.08 41.28 54.99
CA ARG A 2 16.67 42.62 54.51
C ARG A 2 17.62 43.29 53.50
N GLN A 3 17.25 43.23 52.22
CA GLN A 3 17.33 44.21 51.11
C GLN A 3 16.57 43.54 49.93
N PHE A 4 15.39 43.95 49.41
CA PHE A 4 14.89 45.22 48.84
C PHE A 4 15.92 45.86 47.90
N ALA A 5 15.69 46.24 46.66
CA ALA A 5 14.56 46.38 45.72
C ALA A 5 15.21 46.30 44.30
N THR A 6 14.57 46.25 43.14
CA THR A 6 13.63 47.26 42.63
C THR A 6 13.03 46.74 41.31
N GLN A 7 11.75 46.99 41.21
CA GLN A 7 10.83 46.70 40.14
C GLN A 7 10.84 47.88 39.15
N THR A 8 10.95 47.61 37.85
CA THR A 8 10.54 48.56 36.80
C THR A 8 9.36 47.98 36.06
N LEU A 9 8.17 48.43 36.49
CA LEU A 9 6.95 48.47 35.71
C LEU A 9 7.00 49.74 34.85
N LEU A 10 6.70 49.66 33.56
CA LEU A 10 5.81 50.67 32.95
C LEU A 10 5.07 50.11 31.72
N PRO A 11 3.74 50.33 31.62
CA PRO A 11 2.87 49.81 30.57
C PRO A 11 2.68 50.81 29.43
N LEU A 12 2.18 50.35 28.28
CA LEU A 12 1.34 51.20 27.44
C LEU A 12 0.28 50.36 26.72
N LEU A 13 -0.96 50.71 27.03
CA LEU A 13 -2.24 50.23 26.51
C LEU A 13 -2.79 51.31 25.55
N LEU A 14 -3.83 50.96 24.78
CA LEU A 14 -4.62 51.77 23.83
C LEU A 14 -4.04 51.81 22.40
N VAL A 15 -4.77 51.63 21.29
CA VAL A 15 -6.21 51.60 20.90
C VAL A 15 -6.20 51.19 19.41
N GLY A 16 -7.15 50.51 18.78
CA GLY A 16 -8.47 50.01 19.15
C GLY A 16 -9.22 49.51 17.88
N ILE A 17 -10.37 48.85 18.12
CA ILE A 17 -11.63 48.95 17.34
C ILE A 17 -11.54 48.45 15.88
N ILE A 18 -11.83 47.17 15.58
CA ILE A 18 -13.16 46.61 15.25
C ILE A 18 -14.06 47.58 14.48
N PHE A 19 -14.29 47.37 13.17
CA PHE A 19 -15.66 47.32 12.64
C PHE A 19 -15.78 46.87 11.17
N LEU A 20 -16.69 45.89 10.99
CA LEU A 20 -17.69 45.69 9.93
C LEU A 20 -17.32 45.28 8.49
N ALA A 21 -17.94 44.15 8.14
CA ALA A 21 -18.81 43.92 6.98
C ALA A 21 -18.17 43.75 5.59
N GLY A 22 -18.28 42.51 5.11
CA GLY A 22 -18.14 42.15 3.70
C GLY A 22 -18.90 40.86 3.37
N CYS A 23 -20.19 40.81 3.69
CA CYS A 23 -21.10 39.87 3.02
C CYS A 23 -21.37 40.43 1.62
N GLN A 24 -20.81 39.81 0.58
CA GLN A 24 -21.30 39.96 -0.79
C GLN A 24 -21.62 38.59 -1.35
N SER A 25 -22.91 38.26 -1.27
CA SER A 25 -23.58 37.42 -2.23
C SER A 25 -23.62 38.14 -3.59
N ILE A 26 -22.91 37.64 -4.59
CA ILE A 26 -23.13 38.01 -5.99
C ILE A 26 -23.41 36.73 -6.79
N SER A 27 -24.67 36.66 -7.23
CA SER A 27 -25.28 35.98 -8.37
C SER A 27 -24.70 34.67 -8.89
N ARG A 28 -25.54 33.63 -8.72
CA ARG A 28 -25.84 32.67 -9.79
C ARG A 28 -26.24 33.43 -11.06
N ASP A 29 -25.51 33.22 -12.15
CA ASP A 29 -26.02 32.66 -13.41
C ASP A 29 -25.06 32.97 -14.56
N LYS A 30 -24.16 32.02 -14.81
CA LYS A 30 -23.76 31.70 -16.18
C LYS A 30 -23.66 30.18 -16.27
N ALA A 31 -24.68 29.60 -16.89
CA ALA A 31 -24.67 28.22 -17.32
C ALA A 31 -23.42 27.99 -18.19
N VAL A 32 -22.46 27.25 -17.65
CA VAL A 32 -21.42 26.62 -18.43
C VAL A 32 -22.12 25.47 -19.16
N SER A 33 -22.23 25.59 -20.48
CA SER A 33 -22.72 24.50 -21.33
C SER A 33 -21.92 23.22 -21.04
N PRO A 34 -22.57 22.05 -20.96
CA PRO A 34 -21.84 20.82 -20.81
C PRO A 34 -20.85 20.66 -21.96
N PRO A 35 -19.65 20.10 -21.73
CA PRO A 35 -18.74 19.76 -22.82
C PRO A 35 -19.48 18.84 -23.80
N PRO A 36 -19.23 18.94 -25.12
CA PRO A 36 -19.82 18.02 -26.07
C PRO A 36 -19.48 16.59 -25.65
N ALA A 37 -20.47 15.70 -25.75
CA ALA A 37 -20.30 14.29 -25.47
C ALA A 37 -19.00 13.81 -26.10
N ALA A 38 -18.07 13.35 -25.26
CA ALA A 38 -16.90 12.63 -25.73
C ALA A 38 -17.43 11.49 -26.58
N THR A 39 -17.17 11.55 -27.88
CA THR A 39 -17.39 10.43 -28.78
C THR A 39 -16.59 9.28 -28.20
N GLU A 40 -17.30 8.26 -27.74
CA GLU A 40 -16.74 6.99 -27.31
C GLU A 40 -15.80 6.52 -28.45
N PRO A 41 -14.48 6.39 -28.22
CA PRO A 41 -13.63 5.81 -29.23
C PRO A 41 -14.13 4.39 -29.45
N ALA A 42 -14.39 4.07 -30.72
CA ALA A 42 -14.83 2.75 -31.15
C ALA A 42 -13.99 1.67 -30.46
N GLN A 43 -14.67 0.70 -29.85
CA GLN A 43 -14.04 -0.52 -29.36
C GLN A 43 -13.26 -1.14 -30.52
N ALA A 44 -11.93 -1.08 -30.44
CA ALA A 44 -11.08 -1.89 -31.29
C ALA A 44 -11.30 -3.35 -30.86
N GLU A 45 -11.81 -4.13 -31.79
CA GLU A 45 -11.95 -5.58 -31.65
C GLU A 45 -10.56 -6.18 -31.35
N PRO A 46 -10.39 -7.02 -30.32
CA PRO A 46 -9.11 -7.62 -30.02
C PRO A 46 -8.67 -8.51 -31.21
N PRO A 47 -7.40 -8.42 -31.66
CA PRO A 47 -6.92 -9.28 -32.74
C PRO A 47 -7.00 -10.74 -32.33
N ALA A 48 -7.37 -11.59 -33.30
CA ALA A 48 -7.47 -13.03 -33.16
C ALA A 48 -6.21 -13.61 -32.52
N LYS A 49 -6.41 -14.52 -31.56
CA LYS A 49 -5.35 -15.33 -30.93
C LYS A 49 -4.63 -16.12 -32.02
N THR A 50 -3.38 -15.77 -32.29
CA THR A 50 -2.40 -16.70 -32.83
C THR A 50 -1.60 -17.25 -31.65
N ASP A 51 -1.75 -18.54 -31.40
CA ASP A 51 -1.05 -19.23 -30.31
C ASP A 51 0.48 -19.12 -30.49
N PRO A 52 1.25 -18.64 -29.49
CA PRO A 52 2.70 -18.76 -29.51
C PRO A 52 3.10 -20.21 -29.16
N VAL A 53 3.99 -20.76 -29.97
CA VAL A 53 4.69 -22.03 -29.71
C VAL A 53 5.39 -21.97 -28.35
N PRO A 54 5.25 -22.97 -27.46
CA PRO A 54 5.93 -22.97 -26.16
C PRO A 54 7.45 -23.10 -26.34
N ALA A 55 8.19 -22.13 -25.82
CA ALA A 55 9.61 -22.29 -25.52
C ALA A 55 9.75 -23.09 -24.22
N GLU A 56 10.52 -24.18 -24.26
CA GLU A 56 10.82 -25.04 -23.12
C GLU A 56 11.71 -24.28 -22.11
N PRO A 57 11.33 -24.15 -20.82
CA PRO A 57 12.21 -23.62 -19.80
C PRO A 57 13.29 -24.64 -19.42
N PRO A 58 14.53 -24.21 -19.08
CA PRO A 58 15.58 -25.13 -18.68
C PRO A 58 15.20 -25.80 -17.35
N ALA A 59 15.52 -27.09 -17.25
CA ALA A 59 15.19 -27.95 -16.12
C ALA A 59 15.69 -27.39 -14.78
N SER A 60 14.75 -26.96 -13.93
CA SER A 60 14.99 -26.73 -12.51
C SER A 60 15.24 -28.07 -11.82
N GLN A 61 16.42 -28.23 -11.24
CA GLN A 61 16.78 -29.40 -10.45
C GLN A 61 15.92 -29.46 -9.19
N THR A 62 15.09 -30.50 -9.12
CA THR A 62 14.19 -30.78 -8.01
C THR A 62 14.99 -31.16 -6.76
N ALA A 63 15.16 -30.23 -5.82
CA ALA A 63 15.37 -30.61 -4.44
C ALA A 63 14.04 -31.13 -3.88
N ALA A 64 14.05 -32.32 -3.27
CA ALA A 64 12.86 -33.00 -2.78
C ALA A 64 12.06 -32.13 -1.79
N PRO A 65 10.70 -32.18 -1.83
CA PRO A 65 9.88 -31.48 -0.86
C PRO A 65 10.08 -32.13 0.51
N THR A 66 10.65 -31.38 1.45
CA THR A 66 10.55 -31.71 2.87
C THR A 66 9.15 -31.29 3.30
N THR A 67 8.24 -32.26 3.31
CA THR A 67 6.81 -32.11 3.59
C THR A 67 6.59 -31.37 4.91
N ALA A 68 5.76 -30.33 4.89
CA ALA A 68 5.14 -29.75 6.09
C ALA A 68 4.48 -30.85 6.96
N PRO A 69 4.32 -30.63 8.28
CA PRO A 69 3.64 -31.60 9.13
C PRO A 69 2.23 -31.86 8.61
N ALA A 70 1.93 -33.14 8.37
CA ALA A 70 0.62 -33.59 7.92
C ALA A 70 -0.42 -33.34 9.02
N GLY A 71 -1.45 -32.53 8.74
CA GLY A 71 -2.64 -32.42 9.61
C GLY A 71 -3.24 -31.03 9.77
N GLU A 72 -2.58 -29.96 9.30
CA GLU A 72 -3.14 -28.60 9.39
C GLU A 72 -4.11 -28.31 8.24
N LYS A 73 -5.27 -27.74 8.59
CA LYS A 73 -6.32 -27.39 7.64
C LYS A 73 -5.92 -26.11 6.90
N THR A 74 -5.72 -26.19 5.59
CA THR A 74 -5.54 -25.01 4.72
C THR A 74 -6.86 -24.29 4.51
N TYR A 75 -6.83 -22.96 4.55
CA TYR A 75 -7.98 -22.10 4.27
C TYR A 75 -7.70 -21.24 3.05
N SER A 76 -8.70 -21.10 2.18
CA SER A 76 -8.63 -20.14 1.07
C SER A 76 -8.96 -18.73 1.55
N TRP A 77 -8.18 -17.75 1.09
CA TRP A 77 -8.45 -16.33 1.29
C TRP A 77 -9.42 -15.79 0.24
N TRP A 78 -10.48 -15.11 0.67
CA TRP A 78 -11.39 -14.35 -0.19
C TRP A 78 -12.16 -13.30 0.62
N PHE A 79 -12.78 -12.34 -0.07
CA PHE A 79 -13.63 -11.33 0.53
C PHE A 79 -14.90 -11.08 -0.29
N THR A 80 -15.98 -10.70 0.38
CA THR A 80 -17.26 -10.34 -0.22
C THR A 80 -17.22 -8.89 -0.67
N ARG A 81 -17.20 -8.69 -1.99
CA ARG A 81 -17.45 -7.38 -2.59
C ARG A 81 -18.91 -7.01 -2.39
N ASN A 82 -19.17 -5.73 -2.13
CA ASN A 82 -20.52 -5.21 -2.04
C ASN A 82 -20.58 -3.81 -2.70
N SER A 83 -21.75 -3.47 -3.23
CA SER A 83 -22.01 -2.15 -3.85
C SER A 83 -22.68 -1.17 -2.88
N LEU A 84 -22.80 -1.54 -1.60
CA LEU A 84 -23.49 -0.76 -0.57
C LEU A 84 -22.54 0.15 0.21
N HIS A 85 -21.30 0.31 -0.28
CA HIS A 85 -20.23 1.05 0.39
C HIS A 85 -19.96 0.54 1.83
N GLN A 86 -20.16 -0.76 2.05
CA GLN A 86 -19.86 -1.42 3.31
C GLN A 86 -18.45 -2.00 3.29
N VAL A 87 -17.86 -2.18 4.47
CA VAL A 87 -16.59 -2.89 4.63
C VAL A 87 -16.75 -4.33 4.09
N PRO A 88 -15.84 -4.81 3.22
CA PRO A 88 -15.87 -6.19 2.75
C PRO A 88 -15.79 -7.17 3.91
N ALA A 89 -16.53 -8.28 3.85
CA ALA A 89 -16.42 -9.36 4.83
C ALA A 89 -15.53 -10.48 4.29
N THR A 90 -14.88 -11.25 5.16
CA THR A 90 -14.19 -12.51 4.79
C THR A 90 -14.91 -13.73 5.40
N ASN A 91 -14.40 -14.96 5.19
CA ASN A 91 -14.99 -16.14 5.79
C ASN A 91 -14.85 -16.12 7.34
N LYS A 92 -15.74 -16.83 8.05
CA LYS A 92 -15.78 -16.77 9.51
C LYS A 92 -14.52 -17.38 10.14
N GLU A 93 -14.02 -18.46 9.55
CA GLU A 93 -12.87 -19.21 10.03
C GLU A 93 -11.56 -18.42 9.88
N VAL A 94 -11.30 -17.82 8.71
CA VAL A 94 -10.12 -16.95 8.53
C VAL A 94 -10.29 -15.69 9.36
N ASN A 95 -11.49 -15.11 9.46
CA ASN A 95 -11.68 -13.97 10.38
C ASN A 95 -11.31 -14.33 11.83
N ALA A 96 -11.67 -15.53 12.30
CA ALA A 96 -11.27 -16.01 13.62
C ALA A 96 -9.75 -16.21 13.73
N LEU A 97 -9.09 -16.73 12.70
CA LEU A 97 -7.63 -16.86 12.66
C LEU A 97 -6.95 -15.49 12.68
N LEU A 98 -7.42 -14.54 11.87
CA LEU A 98 -6.88 -13.19 11.81
C LEU A 98 -6.93 -12.52 13.19
N VAL A 99 -8.05 -12.63 13.91
CA VAL A 99 -8.17 -12.14 15.29
C VAL A 99 -7.23 -12.89 16.25
N ALA A 100 -7.10 -14.21 16.13
CA ALA A 100 -6.26 -15.01 17.01
C ALA A 100 -4.76 -14.73 16.85
N TYR A 101 -4.33 -14.29 15.67
CA TYR A 101 -2.93 -14.05 15.31
C TYR A 101 -2.59 -12.56 15.10
N ASP A 102 -3.47 -11.64 15.54
CA ASP A 102 -3.28 -10.19 15.41
C ASP A 102 -2.98 -9.74 13.96
N ALA A 103 -3.71 -10.32 13.02
CA ALA A 103 -3.63 -10.01 11.60
C ALA A 103 -4.88 -9.28 11.12
N PHE A 104 -4.70 -8.40 10.13
CA PHE A 104 -5.75 -7.50 9.66
C PHE A 104 -5.84 -7.51 8.15
N TYR A 105 -7.07 -7.48 7.64
CA TYR A 105 -7.38 -7.13 6.24
C TYR A 105 -8.11 -5.79 6.14
N VAL A 106 -8.71 -5.35 7.25
CA VAL A 106 -9.28 -4.03 7.50
C VAL A 106 -8.92 -3.67 8.94
N LEU A 107 -8.48 -2.43 9.16
CA LEU A 107 -8.15 -1.95 10.51
C LEU A 107 -9.44 -1.56 11.26
N PRO A 108 -9.49 -1.75 12.59
CA PRO A 108 -10.65 -1.42 13.41
C PRO A 108 -10.73 0.08 13.69
N ASN A 109 -10.96 0.89 12.66
CA ASN A 109 -11.21 2.33 12.78
C ASN A 109 -12.46 2.76 11.99
N ASP A 110 -13.06 3.86 12.41
CA ASP A 110 -14.23 4.48 11.77
C ASP A 110 -13.86 5.65 10.85
N GLN A 111 -12.57 5.77 10.53
CA GLN A 111 -12.04 6.85 9.72
C GLN A 111 -12.17 6.52 8.23
N LYS A 112 -12.26 7.56 7.40
CA LYS A 112 -12.30 7.42 5.94
C LYS A 112 -10.88 7.31 5.39
N GLU A 113 -10.20 6.23 5.77
CA GLU A 113 -8.81 5.96 5.39
C GLU A 113 -8.73 4.79 4.42
N ILE A 114 -7.75 4.86 3.53
CA ILE A 114 -7.37 3.74 2.66
C ILE A 114 -5.86 3.51 2.80
N TYR A 115 -5.47 2.25 2.78
CA TYR A 115 -4.08 1.81 2.84
C TYR A 115 -3.72 1.20 1.49
N LEU A 116 -2.76 1.80 0.79
CA LEU A 116 -2.29 1.29 -0.49
C LEU A 116 -1.15 0.32 -0.25
N THR A 117 -1.29 -0.89 -0.81
CA THR A 117 -0.26 -1.93 -0.76
C THR A 117 0.01 -2.46 -2.16
N PHE A 118 1.26 -2.82 -2.44
CA PHE A 118 1.70 -3.37 -3.72
C PHE A 118 2.51 -4.65 -3.48
N ASP A 119 2.18 -5.72 -4.18
CA ASP A 119 2.96 -6.95 -4.19
C ASP A 119 3.93 -6.91 -5.38
N CYS A 120 5.22 -6.89 -5.08
CA CYS A 120 6.31 -6.64 -6.01
C CYS A 120 7.14 -7.91 -6.18
N GLY A 121 6.65 -8.82 -7.03
CA GLY A 121 7.34 -10.06 -7.38
C GLY A 121 8.44 -9.88 -8.43
N TYR A 122 8.21 -9.02 -9.41
CA TYR A 122 9.12 -8.65 -10.50
C TYR A 122 8.73 -7.27 -11.05
N GLU A 123 9.59 -6.65 -11.85
CA GLU A 123 9.36 -5.33 -12.42
C GLU A 123 9.02 -5.38 -13.91
N LEU A 124 7.98 -4.64 -14.32
CA LEU A 124 7.52 -4.53 -15.71
C LEU A 124 7.74 -3.13 -16.32
N GLY A 125 8.39 -2.22 -15.59
CA GLY A 125 8.66 -0.84 -16.00
C GLY A 125 7.67 0.20 -15.45
N TYR A 126 6.77 -0.19 -14.55
CA TYR A 126 5.70 0.69 -14.05
C TYR A 126 5.95 1.26 -12.66
N SER A 127 6.75 0.58 -11.81
CA SER A 127 7.00 1.06 -10.45
C SER A 127 7.60 2.47 -10.38
N PRO A 128 8.50 2.92 -11.29
CA PRO A 128 8.94 4.31 -11.31
C PRO A 128 7.77 5.29 -11.42
N SER A 129 6.83 5.04 -12.34
CA SER A 129 5.67 5.90 -12.55
C SER A 129 4.68 5.88 -11.40
N ILE A 130 4.53 4.72 -10.73
CA ILE A 130 3.71 4.59 -9.52
C ILE A 130 4.33 5.43 -8.39
N LEU A 131 5.64 5.31 -8.17
CA LEU A 131 6.36 6.11 -7.17
C LEU A 131 6.26 7.60 -7.48
N ASP A 132 6.38 8.01 -8.75
CA ASP A 132 6.19 9.42 -9.15
C ASP A 132 4.79 9.92 -8.81
N VAL A 133 3.75 9.11 -9.00
CA VAL A 133 2.37 9.48 -8.64
C VAL A 133 2.24 9.62 -7.12
N LEU A 134 2.75 8.65 -6.37
CA LEU A 134 2.70 8.67 -4.90
C LEU A 134 3.41 9.90 -4.33
N ASP A 135 4.61 10.20 -4.84
CA ASP A 135 5.39 11.39 -4.45
C ASP A 135 4.62 12.69 -4.74
N ARG A 136 4.05 12.83 -5.96
CA ARG A 136 3.25 14.02 -6.33
C ARG A 136 2.00 14.20 -5.48
N GLN A 137 1.37 13.10 -5.06
CA GLN A 137 0.18 13.12 -4.21
C GLN A 137 0.52 13.17 -2.72
N GLN A 138 1.81 13.13 -2.36
CA GLN A 138 2.29 13.06 -0.98
C GLN A 138 1.69 11.87 -0.20
N VAL A 139 1.46 10.75 -0.91
CA VAL A 139 0.87 9.52 -0.35
C VAL A 139 1.98 8.51 -0.07
N ARG A 140 1.92 7.89 1.09
CA ARG A 140 2.78 6.75 1.44
C ARG A 140 2.02 5.44 1.22
N ALA A 141 2.73 4.43 0.73
CA ALA A 141 2.20 3.09 0.51
C ALA A 141 3.11 2.04 1.16
N ALA A 142 2.66 0.79 1.18
CA ALA A 142 3.49 -0.36 1.52
C ALA A 142 3.81 -1.19 0.26
N PHE A 143 5.06 -1.57 0.10
CA PHE A 143 5.55 -2.41 -0.99
C PHE A 143 6.06 -3.72 -0.40
N PHE A 144 5.35 -4.82 -0.68
CA PHE A 144 5.72 -6.17 -0.29
C PHE A 144 6.61 -6.74 -1.41
N ILE A 145 7.91 -6.79 -1.19
CA ILE A 145 8.90 -7.18 -2.20
C ILE A 145 9.36 -8.63 -2.05
N THR A 146 9.74 -9.27 -3.15
CA THR A 146 10.41 -10.59 -3.12
C THR A 146 11.94 -10.45 -3.16
N GLY A 147 12.65 -11.57 -2.96
CA GLY A 147 14.10 -11.65 -3.18
C GLY A 147 14.50 -11.28 -4.61
N HIS A 148 13.76 -11.81 -5.60
CA HIS A 148 13.99 -11.47 -7.01
C HIS A 148 13.85 -9.97 -7.29
N TYR A 149 12.85 -9.32 -6.69
CA TYR A 149 12.62 -7.89 -6.88
C TYR A 149 13.76 -7.04 -6.33
N ILE A 150 14.24 -7.32 -5.11
CA ILE A 150 15.36 -6.57 -4.52
C ILE A 150 16.70 -6.83 -5.22
N ASP A 151 16.92 -8.04 -5.74
CA ASP A 151 18.13 -8.37 -6.49
C ASP A 151 18.18 -7.67 -7.85
N THR A 152 17.02 -7.56 -8.53
CA THR A 152 16.96 -6.99 -9.88
C THR A 152 16.66 -5.49 -9.91
N GLN A 153 16.03 -4.95 -8.86
CA GLN A 153 15.62 -3.54 -8.78
C GLN A 153 16.10 -2.85 -7.48
N PRO A 154 17.39 -2.95 -7.10
CA PRO A 154 17.87 -2.40 -5.84
C PRO A 154 17.66 -0.88 -5.72
N GLU A 155 17.76 -0.14 -6.83
CA GLU A 155 17.55 1.31 -6.83
C GLU A 155 16.08 1.70 -6.62
N LEU A 156 15.13 0.90 -7.09
CA LEU A 156 13.71 1.12 -6.80
C LEU A 156 13.39 0.85 -5.34
N VAL A 157 13.95 -0.22 -4.75
CA VAL A 157 13.77 -0.52 -3.33
C VAL A 157 14.36 0.59 -2.46
N LYS A 158 15.56 1.10 -2.79
CA LYS A 158 16.14 2.28 -2.11
C LYS A 158 15.25 3.51 -2.26
N ARG A 159 14.70 3.76 -3.45
CA ARG A 159 13.75 4.86 -3.67
C ARG A 159 12.51 4.71 -2.79
N MET A 160 11.90 3.52 -2.73
CA MET A 160 10.75 3.26 -1.86
C MET A 160 11.05 3.63 -0.40
N HIS A 161 12.19 3.16 0.12
CA HIS A 161 12.64 3.48 1.48
C HIS A 161 12.87 5.00 1.67
N ASN A 162 13.61 5.63 0.77
CA ASN A 162 13.99 7.04 0.86
C ASN A 162 12.78 8.00 0.71
N SER A 163 11.75 7.60 -0.05
CA SER A 163 10.47 8.32 -0.16
C SER A 163 9.55 8.10 1.05
N GLY A 164 9.97 7.33 2.06
CA GLY A 164 9.19 7.10 3.28
C GLY A 164 8.03 6.11 3.11
N HIS A 165 8.08 5.27 2.09
CA HIS A 165 7.17 4.13 1.95
C HIS A 165 7.59 2.99 2.90
N LEU A 166 6.64 2.14 3.26
CA LEU A 166 6.95 0.91 3.98
C LEU A 166 7.44 -0.14 2.97
N VAL A 167 8.63 -0.71 3.20
CA VAL A 167 9.11 -1.87 2.44
C VAL A 167 8.95 -3.10 3.34
N ALA A 168 8.18 -4.09 2.88
CA ALA A 168 7.78 -5.26 3.64
C ALA A 168 8.10 -6.55 2.89
N SER A 169 8.08 -7.68 3.61
CA SER A 169 8.42 -8.99 3.06
C SER A 169 7.25 -9.61 2.29
N HIS A 170 7.51 -9.99 1.04
CA HIS A 170 6.68 -10.92 0.27
C HIS A 170 7.35 -12.29 0.11
N THR A 171 8.16 -12.67 1.12
CA THR A 171 9.10 -13.83 1.13
C THR A 171 10.21 -13.73 0.08
N PHE A 172 11.28 -14.51 0.24
CA PHE A 172 12.39 -14.46 -0.69
C PHE A 172 12.07 -15.10 -2.05
N ASN A 173 11.52 -16.32 -2.04
CA ASN A 173 11.25 -17.13 -3.23
C ASN A 173 9.76 -17.26 -3.58
N HIS A 174 8.86 -16.62 -2.82
CA HIS A 174 7.41 -16.69 -3.03
C HIS A 174 6.82 -18.13 -3.03
N PRO A 175 7.20 -19.03 -2.09
CA PRO A 175 6.56 -20.33 -1.98
C PRO A 175 5.18 -20.22 -1.34
N ASP A 176 4.35 -21.25 -1.51
CA ASP A 176 3.18 -21.44 -0.66
C ASP A 176 3.64 -21.82 0.76
N LEU A 177 3.56 -20.84 1.67
CA LEU A 177 4.00 -20.99 3.06
C LEU A 177 3.23 -22.06 3.85
N THR A 178 2.06 -22.51 3.38
CA THR A 178 1.30 -23.59 4.04
C THR A 178 1.86 -24.98 3.77
N THR A 179 2.78 -25.10 2.81
CA THR A 179 3.32 -26.38 2.34
C THR A 179 4.77 -26.63 2.73
N VAL A 180 5.46 -25.62 3.26
CA VAL A 180 6.88 -25.68 3.60
C VAL A 180 7.09 -26.03 5.07
N SER A 181 8.27 -26.56 5.41
CA SER A 181 8.65 -26.78 6.80
C SER A 181 8.84 -25.45 7.55
N GLN A 182 8.72 -25.46 8.88
CA GLN A 182 8.98 -24.27 9.71
C GLN A 182 10.39 -23.69 9.51
N ALA A 183 11.39 -24.56 9.30
CA ALA A 183 12.75 -24.12 9.01
C ALA A 183 12.82 -23.34 7.69
N LYS A 184 12.13 -23.82 6.65
CA LYS A 184 12.04 -23.13 5.36
C LYS A 184 11.22 -21.84 5.47
N PHE A 185 10.11 -21.83 6.20
CA PHE A 185 9.34 -20.62 6.50
C PHE A 185 10.23 -19.52 7.11
N ASN A 186 10.97 -19.85 8.17
CA ASN A 186 11.86 -18.89 8.83
C ASN A 186 12.98 -18.42 7.90
N GLN A 187 13.53 -19.32 7.09
CA GLN A 187 14.55 -19.00 6.10
C GLN A 187 14.04 -18.01 5.04
N GLU A 188 12.81 -18.20 4.53
CA GLU A 188 12.20 -17.31 3.54
C GLU A 188 12.09 -15.85 4.02
N LEU A 189 11.79 -15.66 5.30
CA LEU A 189 11.71 -14.32 5.91
C LEU A 189 13.11 -13.75 6.18
N LYS A 190 13.99 -14.56 6.77
CA LYS A 190 15.33 -14.14 7.19
C LYS A 190 16.23 -13.75 6.03
N LEU A 191 16.18 -14.48 4.92
CA LEU A 191 16.98 -14.17 3.73
C LEU A 191 16.64 -12.80 3.16
N LEU A 192 15.34 -12.48 3.07
CA LEU A 192 14.91 -11.18 2.56
C LEU A 192 15.24 -10.05 3.55
N GLU A 193 15.08 -10.29 4.85
CA GLU A 193 15.47 -9.34 5.89
C GLU A 193 16.98 -9.01 5.81
N ASP A 194 17.83 -10.04 5.71
CA ASP A 194 19.28 -9.86 5.60
C ASP A 194 19.65 -9.11 4.32
N LYS A 195 19.00 -9.44 3.20
CA LYS A 195 19.24 -8.77 1.91
C LYS A 195 18.80 -7.30 1.93
N TYR A 196 17.71 -6.98 2.62
CA TYR A 196 17.25 -5.60 2.76
C TYR A 196 18.20 -4.75 3.61
N LYS A 197 18.93 -5.36 4.56
CA LYS A 197 19.87 -4.66 5.46
C LYS A 197 21.29 -4.51 4.91
N SER A 198 21.65 -5.24 3.85
CA SER A 198 22.99 -5.22 3.25
C SER A 198 23.22 -4.01 2.34
#